data_AF-A0A441XIL4-F1
#
_entry.id   AF-A0A441XIL4-F1
#
_cell.length_a   1.000
_cell.length_b   1.000
_cell.length_c   1.000
_cell.angle_alpha   90.00
_cell.angle_beta   90.00
_cell.angle_gamma   90.00
#
_symmetry.space_group_name_H-M   'P 1'
#
loop_
_entity.id
_entity.type
_entity.pdbx_description
1 polymer ?
#
loop_
_entity_poly.entity_id
_entity_poly.type
_entity_poly.pdbx_seq_one_letter_code
_entity_poly.pdbx_strand_id
1 'polypeptide(L)' 'SQPSLSPALLRISEYVLKDPAKVVNQTITEVADGSGSSEASVLRFCRDIKFSSFQRFKLALGIELSTH' A
#
# COMPACT_ATOMS: atom_id res chain seq x y z
N SER A 1 -1.55 22.24 7.40
CA SER A 1 -2.55 21.80 6.41
C SER A 1 -2.11 20.47 5.85
N GLN A 2 -2.72 19.37 6.29
CA GLN A 2 -2.41 18.03 5.77
C GLN A 2 -2.79 18.00 4.29
N PRO A 3 -1.88 17.63 3.37
CA PRO A 3 -2.29 17.45 1.99
C PRO A 3 -3.28 16.28 1.95
N SER A 4 -4.48 16.51 1.43
CA SER A 4 -5.35 15.44 0.95
C SER A 4 -4.50 14.45 0.17
N LEU A 5 -4.61 13.15 0.47
CA LEU A 5 -3.91 12.09 -0.26
C LEU A 5 -4.01 12.39 -1.76
N SER A 6 -2.87 12.40 -2.47
CA SER A 6 -2.92 12.62 -3.91
C SER A 6 -3.75 11.52 -4.56
N PRO A 7 -4.35 11.75 -5.75
CA PRO A 7 -5.20 10.75 -6.40
C PRO A 7 -4.54 9.37 -6.56
N ALA A 8 -3.21 9.32 -6.73
CA ALA A 8 -2.48 8.06 -6.78
C ALA A 8 -2.47 7.32 -5.42
N LEU A 9 -2.28 8.04 -4.32
CA LEU A 9 -2.27 7.44 -2.98
C LEU A 9 -3.67 6.97 -2.56
N LEU A 10 -4.72 7.67 -2.99
CA LEU A 10 -6.11 7.22 -2.82
C LEU A 10 -6.34 5.88 -3.54
N ARG A 11 -5.97 5.76 -4.82
CA ARG A 11 -6.11 4.49 -5.56
C ARG A 11 -5.31 3.35 -4.93
N ILE A 12 -4.10 3.63 -4.44
CA ILE A 12 -3.30 2.62 -3.72
C ILE A 12 -4.01 2.20 -2.43
N SER A 13 -4.56 3.15 -1.66
CA SER A 13 -5.30 2.84 -0.44
C SER A 13 -6.54 2.00 -0.71
N GLU A 14 -7.32 2.33 -1.74
CA GLU A 14 -8.51 1.58 -2.15
C GLU A 14 -8.15 0.17 -2.62
N TYR A 15 -7.06 0.04 -3.38
CA TYR A 15 -6.55 -1.24 -3.85
C TYR A 15 -6.15 -2.16 -2.68
N VAL A 16 -5.44 -1.61 -1.69
CA VAL A 16 -5.04 -2.33 -0.47
C VAL A 16 -6.25 -2.77 0.32
N LEU A 17 -7.21 -1.87 0.56
CA LEU A 17 -8.41 -2.15 1.35
C LEU A 17 -9.34 -3.16 0.68
N LYS A 18 -9.31 -3.25 -0.66
CA LYS A 18 -10.14 -4.19 -1.42
C LYS A 18 -9.76 -5.65 -1.17
N ASP A 19 -8.47 -5.96 -1.09
CA ASP A 19 -7.99 -7.32 -0.81
C ASP A 19 -6.60 -7.29 -0.15
N PRO A 20 -6.54 -7.07 1.18
CA PRO A 20 -5.28 -7.02 1.91
C PRO A 20 -4.47 -8.32 1.82
N ALA A 21 -5.14 -9.48 1.80
CA ALA A 21 -4.51 -10.80 1.76
C ALA A 21 -3.77 -11.03 0.44
N LYS A 22 -4.35 -10.57 -0.68
CA LYS A 22 -3.65 -10.54 -1.96
C LYS A 22 -2.41 -9.65 -1.92
N VAL A 23 -2.51 -8.45 -1.35
CA VAL A 23 -1.40 -7.48 -1.32
C VAL A 23 -0.17 -8.02 -0.56
N VAL A 24 -0.36 -8.78 0.51
CA VAL A 24 0.75 -9.43 1.24
C VAL A 24 1.63 -10.29 0.31
N ASN A 25 1.01 -10.92 -0.70
CA ASN A 25 1.67 -11.81 -1.66
C ASN A 25 2.18 -11.12 -2.93
N GLN A 26 1.94 -9.81 -3.09
CA GLN A 26 2.35 -9.07 -4.29
C GLN A 26 3.72 -8.40 -4.13
N THR A 27 4.39 -8.22 -5.26
CA THR A 27 5.52 -7.31 -5.45
C THR A 27 5.06 -5.85 -5.51
N ILE A 28 5.99 -4.91 -5.39
CA ILE A 28 5.66 -3.49 -5.49
C ILE A 28 5.14 -3.12 -6.88
N THR A 29 5.68 -3.74 -7.93
CA THR A 29 5.27 -3.57 -9.33
C THR A 29 3.83 -4.02 -9.53
N GLU A 30 3.45 -5.19 -9.00
CA GLU A 30 2.07 -5.70 -9.11
C GLU A 30 1.05 -4.83 -8.37
N VAL A 31 1.42 -4.23 -7.23
CA VAL A 31 0.57 -3.25 -6.52
C VAL A 31 0.47 -1.95 -7.30
N ALA A 32 1.57 -1.49 -7.90
CA ALA A 32 1.59 -0.31 -8.75
C ALA A 32 0.64 -0.49 -9.94
N ASP A 33 0.79 -1.59 -10.68
CA ASP A 33 -0.07 -1.94 -11.83
C ASP A 33 -1.53 -2.12 -11.41
N GLY A 34 -1.78 -2.88 -10.34
CA GLY A 34 -3.13 -3.14 -9.85
C GLY A 34 -3.88 -1.90 -9.36
N SER A 35 -3.16 -0.89 -8.86
CA SER A 35 -3.73 0.38 -8.40
C SER A 35 -3.70 1.50 -9.47
N GLY A 36 -3.22 1.22 -10.69
CA GLY A 36 -3.05 2.23 -11.73
C GLY A 36 -2.14 3.38 -11.27
N SER A 37 -1.04 3.04 -10.60
CA SER A 37 -0.08 3.97 -10.02
C SER A 37 1.36 3.54 -10.33
N SER A 38 2.34 4.37 -9.99
CA SER A 38 3.76 4.01 -10.13
C SER A 38 4.34 3.39 -8.86
N GLU A 39 5.43 2.61 -8.96
CA GLU A 39 6.15 2.08 -7.80
C GLU A 39 6.61 3.21 -6.84
N ALA A 40 7.04 4.35 -7.39
CA ALA A 40 7.38 5.54 -6.60
C ALA A 40 6.19 6.05 -5.78
N SER A 41 4.97 5.96 -6.33
CA SER A 41 3.74 6.31 -5.62
C SER A 41 3.43 5.29 -4.51
N VAL A 42 3.67 4.00 -4.74
CA VAL A 42 3.52 2.95 -3.70
C VAL A 42 4.52 3.17 -2.55
N LEU A 43 5.77 3.51 -2.86
CA LEU A 43 6.75 3.87 -1.82
C LEU A 43 6.35 5.15 -1.06
N ARG A 44 5.79 6.15 -1.75
CA ARG A 44 5.29 7.37 -1.12
C ARG A 44 4.10 7.07 -0.21
N PHE A 45 3.16 6.24 -0.67
CA PHE A 45 2.04 5.75 0.14
C PHE A 45 2.55 5.14 1.44
N CYS A 46 3.49 4.19 1.36
CA CYS A 46 4.08 3.56 2.55
C CYS A 46 4.64 4.60 3.53
N ARG A 47 5.41 5.59 3.05
CA ARG A 47 5.97 6.65 3.90
C ARG A 47 4.91 7.56 4.52
N ASP A 48 3.86 7.88 3.77
CA ASP A 48 2.77 8.75 4.24
C ASP A 48 2.00 8.07 5.38
N ILE A 49 1.85 6.74 5.33
CA ILE A 49 1.29 5.92 6.43
C ILE A 49 2.36 5.36 7.39
N LYS A 50 3.52 6.02 7.48
CA LYS A 50 4.59 5.78 8.47
C LYS A 50 5.36 4.46 8.37
N PHE A 51 5.31 3.78 7.22
CA PHE A 51 6.20 2.66 6.91
C PHE A 51 7.41 3.12 6.10
N SER A 52 8.60 2.72 6.54
CA SER A 52 9.86 3.08 5.85
C SER A 52 10.12 2.26 4.58
N SER A 53 9.40 1.17 4.35
CA SER A 53 9.48 0.36 3.12
C SER A 53 8.20 -0.39 2.83
N PHE A 54 8.02 -0.81 1.57
CA PHE A 54 6.90 -1.67 1.16
C PHE A 54 6.92 -3.01 1.89
N GLN A 55 8.09 -3.58 2.15
CA GLN A 55 8.21 -4.85 2.88
C GLN A 55 7.75 -4.75 4.34
N ARG A 56 8.05 -3.64 5.02
CA ARG A 56 7.54 -3.39 6.39
C ARG A 56 6.02 -3.20 6.40
N PHE A 57 5.50 -2.51 5.39
CA PHE A 57 4.05 -2.38 5.21
C PHE A 57 3.39 -3.76 5.03
N LYS A 58 3.90 -4.62 4.13
CA LYS A 58 3.36 -5.98 3.93
C LYS A 58 3.44 -6.85 5.18
N LEU A 59 4.53 -6.74 5.95
CA LEU A 59 4.68 -7.46 7.20
C LEU A 59 3.61 -7.05 8.22
N ALA A 60 3.40 -5.74 8.40
CA ALA A 60 2.37 -5.23 9.30
C ALA A 60 0.96 -5.68 8.85
N LEU A 61 0.69 -5.62 7.54
CA LEU A 61 -0.57 -6.09 6.96
C LEU A 61 -0.79 -7.60 7.21
N GLY A 62 0.24 -8.42 7.06
CA GLY A 62 0.16 -9.86 7.33
C GLY A 62 -0.07 -10.19 8.81
N ILE A 63 0.54 -9.43 9.73
CA ILE A 63 0.32 -9.58 11.18
C ILE A 63 -1.14 -9.26 11.51
N GLU A 64 -1.67 -8.15 10.99
CA GLU A 64 -3.06 -7.74 11.19
C GLU A 64 -4.04 -8.82 10.73
N LEU A 65 -3.81 -9.39 9.54
CA LEU A 65 -4.63 -10.48 8.98
C LEU A 65 -4.52 -11.81 9.74
N SER A 66 -3.45 -12.02 10.51
CA SER A 66 -3.25 -13.24 11.29
C SER A 66 -3.79 -13.13 12.72
N THR A 67 -4.07 -11.91 13.19
CA THR A 67 -4.50 -11.62 14.56
C THR A 67 -6.04 -11.58 14.68
N HIS A 68 -6.74 -11.91 13.60
CA HIS A 68 -8.20 -12.01 13.48
C HIS A 68 -8.60 -13.33 12.82
#